data_AF-H2SLF7-F1
#
_entry.id   AF-H2SLF7-F1
#
_cell.length_a   1.000
_cell.length_b   1.000
_cell.length_c   1.000
_cell.angle_alpha   90.00
_cell.angle_beta   90.00
_cell.angle_gamma   90.00
#
_symmetry.space_group_name_H-M   'P 1'
#
loop_
_entity.id
_entity.type
_entity.pdbx_description
1 polymer ?
#
loop_
_entity_poly.entity_id
_entity_poly.type
_entity_poly.pdbx_seq_one_letter_code
_entity_poly.pdbx_strand_id
1 'polypeptide(L)'
;MQAFLKGATVQAPKAQKEKALAGSSTEKTVKAVPWVEKYRPKCVDEVAFQEEVVAVLKKSLEGADLPNLLFYGPPGTGKTSTILAAARELYGPVLYRQRVLELNASDERGIQVIREKVKTFAQLTVAGTRPDGKLCPPFKIIILDEADSMTPPAQAALRRTMEKESRTTRFCLICNYISRIIEPLTSRCSKFRFKPLDNHIQETRLLDICEKENLKYSKEGISALVRVSEGDLRKAITFLQSAARLSIAKEITEHTITEIAGNLVDEGYAATQILSQLHESIIEKDFGDKQKSAIAEKMAVVSKCMLDGADEFLQMLSLCSVIMQQSSQD
;
A
#
# COMPACT_ATOMS: atom_id res chain seq x y z
N MET A 1 3.45 80.62 25.96
CA MET A 1 4.38 81.30 25.04
C MET A 1 5.65 80.46 24.94
N GLN A 2 5.83 79.75 23.83
CA GLN A 2 7.12 79.49 23.15
C GLN A 2 6.91 78.37 22.13
N ALA A 3 7.17 78.71 20.88
CA ALA A 3 7.35 77.79 19.77
C ALA A 3 8.68 77.03 19.92
N PHE A 4 8.79 75.82 19.34
CA PHE A 4 9.83 75.46 18.35
C PHE A 4 9.84 73.93 18.08
N LEU A 5 9.52 73.57 16.82
CA LEU A 5 10.25 72.66 15.92
C LEU A 5 10.28 71.11 16.06
N LYS A 6 9.97 70.51 14.89
CA LYS A 6 10.33 69.18 14.32
C LYS A 6 9.40 67.99 14.68
N GLY A 7 8.89 67.19 13.74
CA GLY A 7 9.24 67.02 12.33
C GLY A 7 8.16 66.32 11.49
N ALA A 8 8.33 66.46 10.18
CA ALA A 8 7.49 66.02 9.06
C ALA A 8 7.26 64.50 9.02
N THR A 9 6.17 63.99 8.45
CA THR A 9 6.09 63.73 7.00
C THR A 9 4.65 63.54 6.50
N VAL A 10 4.45 64.03 5.27
CA VAL A 10 3.20 64.23 4.54
C VAL A 10 2.80 62.97 3.77
N GLN A 11 1.51 62.62 3.80
CA GLN A 11 0.86 61.71 2.85
C GLN A 11 0.44 62.46 1.58
N ALA A 12 0.65 61.87 0.40
CA ALA A 12 0.01 62.25 -0.86
C ALA A 12 -0.13 61.04 -1.82
N PRO A 13 -1.06 61.06 -2.80
CA PRO A 13 -1.75 59.85 -3.29
C PRO A 13 -1.38 59.38 -4.72
N LYS A 14 -1.88 58.15 -5.02
CA LYS A 14 -2.03 57.34 -6.25
C LYS A 14 -1.71 57.95 -7.63
N ALA A 15 -1.07 57.13 -8.48
CA ALA A 15 -1.16 57.21 -9.95
C ALA A 15 -1.54 55.84 -10.55
N GLN A 16 -2.60 55.84 -11.37
CA GLN A 16 -3.08 54.72 -12.20
C GLN A 16 -2.15 54.50 -13.41
N LYS A 17 -2.00 53.24 -13.82
CA LYS A 17 -1.60 52.86 -15.18
C LYS A 17 -2.42 51.64 -15.61
N GLU A 18 -3.26 51.84 -16.62
CA GLU A 18 -3.90 50.78 -17.40
C GLU A 18 -2.87 50.01 -18.23
N LYS A 19 -3.08 48.69 -18.40
CA LYS A 19 -2.98 48.03 -19.71
C LYS A 19 -3.51 46.59 -19.69
N ALA A 20 -4.57 46.40 -20.48
CA ALA A 20 -4.83 45.35 -21.46
C ALA A 20 -4.84 43.85 -21.05
N LEU A 21 -6.01 43.25 -21.33
CA LEU A 21 -6.28 41.83 -21.55
C LEU A 21 -5.19 41.13 -22.40
N ALA A 22 -4.70 40.01 -21.89
CA ALA A 22 -4.34 38.84 -22.69
C ALA A 22 -4.73 37.60 -21.88
N GLY A 23 -5.76 36.88 -22.35
CA GLY A 23 -6.24 35.66 -21.70
C GLY A 23 -5.16 34.57 -21.76
N SER A 24 -4.68 34.14 -20.61
CA SER A 24 -4.05 32.83 -20.50
C SER A 24 -5.16 31.80 -20.27
N SER A 25 -5.45 31.05 -21.32
CA SER A 25 -6.14 29.77 -21.23
C SER A 25 -5.45 28.92 -20.16
N THR A 26 -6.14 28.74 -19.04
CA THR A 26 -5.73 27.80 -17.99
C THR A 26 -5.91 26.39 -18.54
N GLU A 27 -4.86 25.88 -19.19
CA GLU A 27 -4.71 24.45 -19.43
C GLU A 27 -4.73 23.77 -18.06
N LYS A 28 -5.84 23.09 -17.76
CA LYS A 28 -5.92 22.17 -16.63
C LYS A 28 -4.91 21.07 -16.90
N THR A 29 -3.73 21.16 -16.29
CA THR A 29 -2.77 20.07 -16.23
C THR A 29 -3.50 18.87 -15.61
N VAL A 30 -3.84 17.89 -16.45
CA VAL A 30 -4.44 16.63 -15.99
C VAL A 30 -3.39 15.98 -15.09
N LYS A 31 -3.65 15.97 -13.77
CA LYS A 31 -2.75 15.30 -12.82
C LYS A 31 -2.54 13.86 -13.28
N ALA A 32 -1.30 13.49 -13.62
CA ALA A 32 -0.97 12.15 -14.04
C ALA A 32 -1.21 11.18 -12.86
N VAL A 33 -2.28 10.40 -12.94
CA VAL A 33 -2.61 9.40 -11.93
C VAL A 33 -1.53 8.31 -11.95
N PRO A 34 -0.97 7.91 -10.79
CA PRO A 34 -0.03 6.80 -10.70
C PRO A 34 -0.61 5.52 -11.30
N TRP A 35 0.23 4.70 -11.94
CA TRP A 35 -0.21 3.46 -12.58
C TRP A 35 -0.79 2.47 -11.59
N VAL A 36 -0.30 2.47 -10.36
CA VAL A 36 -0.86 1.69 -9.24
C VAL A 36 -2.35 1.94 -9.04
N GLU A 37 -2.79 3.20 -9.15
CA GLU A 37 -4.21 3.56 -9.02
C GLU A 37 -4.97 3.41 -10.34
N LYS A 38 -4.33 3.72 -11.47
CA LYS A 38 -4.92 3.60 -12.80
C LYS A 38 -5.31 2.15 -13.13
N TYR A 39 -4.45 1.21 -12.77
CA TYR A 39 -4.61 -0.23 -12.99
C TYR A 39 -5.13 -0.99 -11.77
N ARG A 40 -5.60 -0.26 -10.74
CA ARG A 40 -6.25 -0.87 -9.58
C ARG A 40 -7.51 -1.64 -10.05
N PRO A 41 -7.63 -2.95 -9.74
CA PRO A 41 -8.77 -3.76 -10.14
C PRO A 41 -10.11 -3.10 -9.83
N LYS A 42 -11.02 -3.08 -10.82
CA LYS A 42 -12.36 -2.50 -10.65
C LYS A 42 -13.42 -3.55 -10.34
N CYS A 43 -13.21 -4.77 -10.79
CA CYS A 43 -14.10 -5.92 -10.59
C CYS A 43 -13.34 -7.02 -9.84
N VAL A 44 -14.07 -7.89 -9.15
CA VAL A 44 -13.47 -9.00 -8.39
C VAL A 44 -12.73 -9.97 -9.32
N ASP A 45 -13.19 -10.11 -10.57
CA ASP A 45 -12.55 -10.92 -11.63
C ASP A 45 -11.18 -10.41 -12.09
N GLU A 46 -10.92 -9.12 -11.92
CA GLU A 46 -9.66 -8.52 -12.35
C GLU A 46 -8.55 -8.66 -11.29
N VAL A 47 -8.90 -9.18 -10.11
CA VAL A 47 -7.93 -9.45 -9.03
C VAL A 47 -7.15 -10.71 -9.40
N ALA A 48 -5.86 -10.53 -9.68
CA ALA A 48 -4.97 -11.63 -10.03
C ALA A 48 -4.92 -12.69 -8.91
N PHE A 49 -5.21 -13.94 -9.28
CA PHE A 49 -4.76 -15.20 -8.65
C PHE A 49 -5.30 -15.61 -7.28
N GLN A 50 -6.16 -14.83 -6.65
CA GLN A 50 -6.78 -15.25 -5.39
C GLN A 50 -8.10 -15.97 -5.64
N GLU A 51 -8.08 -16.99 -6.50
CA GLU A 51 -9.28 -17.70 -6.95
C GLU A 51 -10.08 -18.28 -5.79
N GLU A 52 -9.41 -18.83 -4.77
CA GLU A 52 -10.07 -19.34 -3.56
C GLU A 52 -10.83 -18.22 -2.82
N VAL A 53 -10.17 -17.07 -2.59
CA VAL A 53 -10.76 -15.93 -1.87
C VAL A 53 -11.87 -15.29 -2.70
N VAL A 54 -11.63 -15.09 -3.99
CA VAL A 54 -12.58 -14.52 -4.96
C VAL A 54 -13.81 -15.40 -5.10
N ALA A 55 -13.66 -16.72 -5.21
CA ALA A 55 -14.78 -17.66 -5.32
C ALA A 55 -15.65 -17.64 -4.06
N VAL A 56 -15.03 -17.60 -2.87
CA VAL A 56 -15.78 -17.51 -1.60
C VAL A 56 -16.46 -16.15 -1.46
N LEU A 57 -15.78 -15.06 -1.83
CA LEU A 57 -16.37 -13.71 -1.80
C LEU A 57 -17.55 -13.60 -2.76
N LYS A 58 -17.44 -14.10 -4.00
CA LYS A 58 -18.55 -14.12 -4.97
C LYS A 58 -19.77 -14.87 -4.42
N LYS A 59 -19.57 -16.08 -3.90
CA LYS A 59 -20.66 -16.85 -3.26
C LYS A 59 -21.27 -16.10 -2.08
N SER A 60 -20.46 -15.41 -1.29
CA SER A 60 -20.90 -14.61 -0.15
C SER A 60 -21.56 -13.28 -0.53
N LEU A 61 -21.38 -12.81 -1.78
CA LEU A 61 -22.06 -11.64 -2.33
C LEU A 61 -23.41 -12.03 -2.95
N GLU A 62 -23.52 -13.21 -3.55
CA GLU A 62 -24.76 -13.78 -4.07
C GLU A 62 -25.71 -14.21 -2.96
N GLY A 63 -25.19 -14.91 -1.94
CA GLY A 63 -25.92 -15.15 -0.70
C GLY A 63 -26.03 -13.85 0.06
N ALA A 64 -27.25 -13.38 0.37
CA ALA A 64 -27.49 -12.09 1.03
C ALA A 64 -26.89 -11.92 2.46
N ASP A 65 -25.98 -12.81 2.88
CA ASP A 65 -25.35 -12.82 4.20
C ASP A 65 -23.81 -12.83 4.10
N LEU A 66 -23.20 -11.64 4.06
CA LEU A 66 -21.75 -11.44 3.98
C LEU A 66 -21.12 -11.30 5.38
N PRO A 67 -20.44 -12.31 5.96
CA PRO A 67 -19.85 -12.18 7.30
C PRO A 67 -18.87 -11.00 7.40
N ASN A 68 -18.54 -10.57 8.62
CA ASN A 68 -17.37 -9.72 8.83
C ASN A 68 -16.12 -10.42 8.27
N LEU A 69 -15.26 -9.66 7.60
CA LEU A 69 -14.10 -10.14 6.84
C LEU A 69 -12.81 -9.69 7.52
N LEU A 70 -11.79 -10.55 7.50
CA LEU A 70 -10.43 -10.24 7.91
C LEU A 70 -9.46 -10.65 6.82
N PHE A 71 -8.89 -9.68 6.12
CA PHE A 71 -7.91 -9.87 5.06
C PHE A 71 -6.51 -9.67 5.62
N TYR A 72 -5.65 -10.67 5.49
CA TYR A 72 -4.28 -10.58 5.99
C TYR A 72 -3.27 -11.18 5.03
N GLY A 73 -2.08 -10.62 4.98
CA GLY A 73 -0.99 -11.08 4.12
C GLY A 73 0.02 -9.97 3.81
N PRO A 74 1.07 -10.27 3.04
CA PRO A 74 2.10 -9.31 2.67
C PRO A 74 1.56 -8.07 1.92
N PRO A 75 2.29 -6.94 1.90
CA PRO A 75 1.92 -5.78 1.09
C PRO A 75 1.89 -6.13 -0.40
N GLY A 76 1.22 -5.30 -1.21
CA GLY A 76 1.18 -5.50 -2.67
C GLY A 76 0.31 -6.65 -3.17
N THR A 77 -0.26 -7.48 -2.28
CA THR A 77 -1.07 -8.65 -2.66
C THR A 77 -2.52 -8.33 -3.05
N GLY A 78 -2.93 -7.06 -3.08
CA GLY A 78 -4.27 -6.68 -3.56
C GLY A 78 -5.40 -6.73 -2.51
N LYS A 79 -5.12 -6.93 -1.22
CA LYS A 79 -6.10 -6.93 -0.12
C LYS A 79 -7.15 -5.80 -0.20
N THR A 80 -6.68 -4.55 -0.24
CA THR A 80 -7.54 -3.36 -0.34
C THR A 80 -8.26 -3.31 -1.67
N SER A 81 -7.60 -3.66 -2.77
CA SER A 81 -8.21 -3.69 -4.10
C SER A 81 -9.38 -4.67 -4.18
N THR A 82 -9.26 -5.86 -3.59
CA THR A 82 -10.29 -6.90 -3.63
C THR A 82 -11.58 -6.47 -2.94
N ILE A 83 -11.50 -5.90 -1.72
CA ILE A 83 -12.69 -5.45 -1.01
C ILE A 83 -13.35 -4.24 -1.70
N LEU A 84 -12.54 -3.32 -2.24
CA LEU A 84 -13.09 -2.15 -2.95
C LEU A 84 -13.79 -2.57 -4.24
N ALA A 85 -13.22 -3.53 -4.98
CA ALA A 85 -13.85 -4.11 -6.16
C ALA A 85 -15.17 -4.83 -5.80
N ALA A 86 -15.16 -5.67 -4.75
CA ALA A 86 -16.36 -6.35 -4.26
C ALA A 86 -17.45 -5.35 -3.82
N ALA A 87 -17.07 -4.28 -3.11
CA ALA A 87 -18.00 -3.27 -2.66
C ALA A 87 -18.58 -2.42 -3.81
N ARG A 88 -17.78 -2.16 -4.87
CA ARG A 88 -18.25 -1.51 -6.10
C ARG A 88 -19.25 -2.38 -6.86
N GLU A 89 -18.99 -3.68 -6.95
CA GLU A 89 -19.89 -4.64 -7.58
C GLU A 89 -21.22 -4.77 -6.80
N LEU A 90 -21.13 -4.83 -5.46
CA LEU A 90 -22.29 -5.00 -4.58
C LEU A 90 -23.21 -3.77 -4.53
N TYR A 91 -22.65 -2.57 -4.45
CA TYR A 91 -23.45 -1.34 -4.28
C TYR A 91 -23.64 -0.55 -5.58
N GLY A 92 -22.77 -0.75 -6.58
CA GLY A 92 -22.69 0.10 -7.75
C GLY A 92 -22.15 1.50 -7.43
N PRO A 93 -21.87 2.32 -8.46
CA PRO A 93 -21.16 3.60 -8.29
C PRO A 93 -21.93 4.65 -7.49
N VAL A 94 -23.27 4.59 -7.51
CA VAL A 94 -24.14 5.60 -6.87
C VAL A 94 -24.21 5.39 -5.35
N LEU A 95 -24.45 4.15 -4.91
CA LEU A 95 -24.61 3.84 -3.49
C LEU A 95 -23.29 3.58 -2.76
N TYR A 96 -22.20 3.35 -3.50
CA TYR A 96 -20.87 3.10 -2.92
C TYR A 96 -20.49 4.16 -1.87
N ARG A 97 -20.60 5.45 -2.22
CA ARG A 97 -20.21 6.55 -1.31
C ARG A 97 -21.09 6.68 -0.07
N GLN A 98 -22.33 6.18 -0.12
CA GLN A 98 -23.26 6.25 1.00
C GLN A 98 -23.17 5.02 1.92
N ARG A 99 -22.77 3.87 1.38
CA ARG A 99 -22.81 2.57 2.08
C ARG A 99 -21.43 1.99 2.41
N VAL A 100 -20.37 2.55 1.87
CA VAL A 100 -18.99 2.14 2.13
C VAL A 100 -18.26 3.27 2.84
N LEU A 101 -17.73 2.97 4.02
CA LEU A 101 -16.81 3.85 4.74
C LEU A 101 -15.42 3.22 4.72
N GLU A 102 -14.49 3.85 4.02
CA GLU A 102 -13.07 3.50 4.05
C GLU A 102 -12.37 4.40 5.07
N LEU A 103 -11.67 3.78 6.03
CA LEU A 103 -10.83 4.47 6.99
C LEU A 103 -9.45 3.81 6.99
N ASN A 104 -8.41 4.62 6.82
CA ASN A 104 -7.06 4.19 7.08
C ASN A 104 -6.76 4.38 8.58
N ALA A 105 -6.52 3.28 9.29
CA ALA A 105 -6.35 3.31 10.74
C ALA A 105 -5.03 3.98 11.18
N SER A 106 -4.03 4.07 10.29
CA SER A 106 -2.75 4.73 10.57
C SER A 106 -2.80 6.25 10.49
N ASP A 107 -3.67 6.82 9.66
CA ASP A 107 -3.81 8.27 9.51
C ASP A 107 -4.70 8.87 10.62
N GLU A 108 -5.79 8.18 10.97
CA GLU A 108 -6.76 8.64 11.97
C GLU A 108 -6.46 8.08 13.38
N ARG A 109 -5.23 8.27 13.87
CA ARG A 109 -4.70 7.67 15.13
C ARG A 109 -5.48 7.99 16.41
N GLY A 110 -6.44 8.92 16.37
CA GLY A 110 -7.30 9.22 17.50
C GLY A 110 -8.29 8.09 17.75
N ILE A 111 -8.09 7.32 18.84
CA ILE A 111 -9.01 6.27 19.32
C ILE A 111 -10.47 6.77 19.32
N GLN A 112 -10.66 8.04 19.68
CA GLN A 112 -11.96 8.69 19.77
C GLN A 112 -12.55 9.05 18.39
N VAL A 113 -11.70 9.42 17.42
CA VAL A 113 -12.14 9.77 16.05
C VAL A 113 -12.65 8.53 15.33
N ILE A 114 -11.90 7.42 15.38
CA ILE A 114 -12.33 6.14 14.79
C ILE A 114 -13.63 5.68 15.46
N ARG A 115 -13.69 5.72 16.80
CA ARG A 115 -14.88 5.29 17.55
C ARG A 115 -16.13 6.08 17.16
N GLU A 116 -16.06 7.41 17.12
CA GLU A 116 -17.22 8.25 16.81
C GLU A 116 -17.61 8.17 15.33
N LYS A 117 -16.65 8.17 14.40
CA LYS A 117 -16.95 8.03 12.96
C LYS A 117 -17.59 6.69 12.64
N VAL A 118 -16.99 5.59 13.11
CA VAL A 118 -17.51 4.23 12.89
C VAL A 118 -18.88 4.09 13.55
N LYS A 119 -19.07 4.59 14.77
CA LYS A 119 -20.36 4.54 15.46
C LYS A 119 -21.43 5.36 14.73
N THR A 120 -21.12 6.59 14.33
CA THR A 120 -22.06 7.46 13.60
C THR A 120 -22.47 6.80 12.29
N PHE A 121 -21.50 6.31 11.51
CA PHE A 121 -21.78 5.63 10.25
C PHE A 121 -22.55 4.31 10.46
N ALA A 122 -22.25 3.55 11.50
CA ALA A 122 -22.95 2.30 11.81
C ALA A 122 -24.41 2.52 12.21
N GLN A 123 -24.72 3.63 12.88
CA GLN A 123 -26.08 3.99 13.29
C GLN A 123 -26.97 4.52 12.15
N LEU A 124 -26.40 5.00 11.04
CA LEU A 124 -27.20 5.49 9.90
C LEU A 124 -28.07 4.38 9.31
N THR A 125 -29.39 4.54 9.27
CA THR A 125 -30.28 3.56 8.64
C THR A 125 -30.20 3.65 7.13
N VAL A 126 -30.18 2.49 6.45
CA VAL A 126 -30.09 2.40 4.99
C VAL A 126 -31.28 1.62 4.47
N ALA A 127 -31.92 2.14 3.42
CA ALA A 127 -33.04 1.49 2.75
C ALA A 127 -32.57 0.24 1.97
N GLY A 128 -33.35 -0.84 2.00
CA GLY A 128 -33.05 -2.10 1.30
C GLY A 128 -33.21 -2.05 -0.23
N THR A 129 -33.57 -0.91 -0.79
CA THR A 129 -33.95 -0.78 -2.20
C THR A 129 -33.10 0.29 -2.89
N ARG A 130 -32.57 -0.02 -4.08
CA ARG A 130 -31.98 1.00 -4.96
C ARG A 130 -33.08 1.93 -5.48
N PRO A 131 -32.74 3.18 -5.85
CA PRO A 131 -33.64 4.04 -6.65
C PRO A 131 -34.09 3.37 -7.96
N ASP A 132 -33.30 2.40 -8.44
CA ASP A 132 -33.46 1.64 -9.68
C ASP A 132 -34.26 0.33 -9.51
N GLY A 133 -34.93 0.12 -8.36
CA GLY A 133 -35.80 -1.04 -8.11
C GLY A 133 -35.09 -2.39 -7.84
N LYS A 134 -33.78 -2.50 -8.08
CA LYS A 134 -32.99 -3.71 -7.72
C LYS A 134 -32.82 -3.85 -6.21
N LEU A 135 -32.94 -5.08 -5.70
CA LEU A 135 -32.62 -5.42 -4.32
C LEU A 135 -31.15 -5.08 -4.06
N CYS A 136 -30.92 -4.31 -3.01
CA CYS A 136 -29.58 -4.01 -2.52
C CYS A 136 -29.46 -4.66 -1.14
N PRO A 137 -28.32 -5.27 -0.80
CA PRO A 137 -28.16 -5.84 0.53
C PRO A 137 -28.46 -4.78 1.61
N PRO A 138 -29.25 -5.12 2.64
CA PRO A 138 -29.69 -4.17 3.68
C PRO A 138 -28.61 -3.94 4.74
N PHE A 139 -27.33 -3.98 4.34
CA PHE A 139 -26.20 -3.69 5.20
C PHE A 139 -25.26 -2.67 4.56
N LYS A 140 -24.39 -2.10 5.38
CA LYS A 140 -23.27 -1.23 4.99
C LYS A 140 -21.96 -1.95 5.19
N ILE A 141 -20.90 -1.50 4.54
CA ILE A 141 -19.54 -2.02 4.72
C ILE A 141 -18.65 -0.94 5.31
N ILE A 142 -17.91 -1.28 6.35
CA ILE A 142 -16.84 -0.44 6.91
C ILE A 142 -15.52 -1.16 6.64
N ILE A 143 -14.63 -0.50 5.90
CA ILE A 143 -13.30 -0.99 5.55
C ILE A 143 -12.31 -0.27 6.45
N LEU A 144 -11.60 -1.03 7.28
CA LEU A 144 -10.52 -0.53 8.13
C LEU A 144 -9.22 -1.05 7.55
N ASP A 145 -8.50 -0.18 6.85
CA ASP A 145 -7.16 -0.50 6.34
C ASP A 145 -6.09 -0.30 7.43
N GLU A 146 -5.02 -1.08 7.36
CA GLU A 146 -3.92 -1.09 8.32
C GLU A 146 -4.39 -1.27 9.79
N ALA A 147 -5.34 -2.17 10.01
CA ALA A 147 -5.92 -2.44 11.33
C ALA A 147 -4.90 -2.94 12.37
N ASP A 148 -3.74 -3.45 11.93
CA ASP A 148 -2.61 -3.83 12.77
C ASP A 148 -1.87 -2.65 13.40
N SER A 149 -2.02 -1.45 12.84
CA SER A 149 -1.53 -0.20 13.41
C SER A 149 -2.43 0.34 14.54
N MET A 150 -3.61 -0.24 14.75
CA MET A 150 -4.50 0.16 15.84
C MET A 150 -4.01 -0.30 17.21
N THR A 151 -4.14 0.58 18.20
CA THR A 151 -3.85 0.21 19.60
C THR A 151 -4.88 -0.81 20.13
N PRO A 152 -4.48 -1.73 21.03
CA PRO A 152 -5.40 -2.72 21.60
C PRO A 152 -6.69 -2.13 22.23
N PRO A 153 -6.65 -0.97 22.93
CA PRO A 153 -7.86 -0.31 23.43
C PRO A 153 -8.83 0.13 22.32
N ALA A 154 -8.31 0.59 21.18
CA ALA A 154 -9.13 0.97 20.04
C ALA A 154 -9.81 -0.26 19.40
N GLN A 155 -9.07 -1.37 19.27
CA GLN A 155 -9.62 -2.65 18.80
C GLN A 155 -10.72 -3.17 19.74
N ALA A 156 -10.53 -3.05 21.06
CA ALA A 156 -11.54 -3.43 22.04
C ALA A 156 -12.81 -2.56 21.95
N ALA A 157 -12.68 -1.27 21.63
CA ALA A 157 -13.81 -0.39 21.39
C ALA A 157 -14.56 -0.76 20.10
N LEU A 158 -13.84 -1.05 19.01
CA LEU A 158 -14.41 -1.51 17.75
C LEU A 158 -15.21 -2.81 17.92
N ARG A 159 -14.70 -3.76 18.71
CA ARG A 159 -15.38 -5.02 19.00
C ARG A 159 -16.82 -4.80 19.50
N ARG A 160 -17.02 -3.86 20.43
CA ARG A 160 -18.36 -3.56 20.99
C ARG A 160 -19.31 -3.03 19.91
N THR A 161 -18.81 -2.16 19.04
CA THR A 161 -19.60 -1.62 17.92
C THR A 161 -19.95 -2.71 16.92
N MET A 162 -18.99 -3.59 16.60
CA MET A 162 -19.17 -4.70 15.67
C MET A 162 -20.19 -5.73 16.18
N GLU A 163 -20.23 -6.00 17.49
CA GLU A 163 -21.25 -6.85 18.10
C GLU A 163 -22.64 -6.21 18.06
N LYS A 164 -22.73 -4.93 18.45
CA LYS A 164 -24.00 -4.19 18.54
C LYS A 164 -24.66 -3.97 17.18
N GLU A 165 -23.88 -3.63 16.16
CA GLU A 165 -24.37 -3.20 14.85
C GLU A 165 -24.20 -4.28 13.76
N SER A 166 -24.05 -5.55 14.15
CA SER A 166 -23.84 -6.71 13.26
C SER A 166 -24.96 -6.94 12.23
N ARG A 167 -26.19 -6.49 12.52
CA ARG A 167 -27.34 -6.61 11.62
C ARG A 167 -27.32 -5.62 10.46
N THR A 168 -26.80 -4.41 10.70
CA THR A 168 -26.86 -3.28 9.76
C THR A 168 -25.51 -2.98 9.12
N THR A 169 -24.41 -3.43 9.72
CA THR A 169 -23.05 -3.16 9.26
C THR A 169 -22.20 -4.42 9.26
N ARG A 170 -21.41 -4.58 8.19
CA ARG A 170 -20.38 -5.59 8.06
C ARG A 170 -19.02 -4.91 8.06
N PHE A 171 -18.08 -5.48 8.79
CA PHE A 171 -16.73 -4.96 8.93
C PHE A 171 -15.77 -5.74 8.04
N CYS A 172 -14.88 -5.05 7.35
CA CYS A 172 -13.72 -5.63 6.68
C CYS A 172 -12.45 -5.05 7.28
N LEU A 173 -11.70 -5.88 7.98
CA LEU A 173 -10.41 -5.52 8.56
C LEU A 173 -9.31 -5.96 7.60
N ILE A 174 -8.39 -5.05 7.25
CA ILE A 174 -7.20 -5.38 6.46
C ILE A 174 -5.98 -5.19 7.36
N CYS A 175 -5.10 -6.18 7.40
CA CYS A 175 -3.83 -6.08 8.12
C CYS A 175 -2.71 -6.83 7.39
N ASN A 176 -1.46 -6.58 7.76
CA ASN A 176 -0.35 -7.41 7.28
C ASN A 176 -0.14 -8.60 8.23
N TYR A 177 -0.24 -8.35 9.54
CA TYR A 177 -0.01 -9.34 10.58
C TYR A 177 -1.26 -9.64 11.39
N ILE A 178 -1.75 -10.88 11.31
CA ILE A 178 -2.90 -11.32 12.10
C ILE A 178 -2.61 -11.32 13.61
N SER A 179 -1.36 -11.53 14.02
CA SER A 179 -0.92 -11.55 15.42
C SER A 179 -1.09 -10.20 16.13
N ARG A 180 -1.20 -9.10 15.38
CA ARG A 180 -1.42 -7.76 15.93
C ARG A 180 -2.90 -7.43 16.19
N ILE A 181 -3.81 -8.31 15.77
CA ILE A 181 -5.25 -8.16 15.98
C ILE A 181 -5.68 -9.01 17.19
N ILE A 182 -6.46 -8.40 18.10
CA ILE A 182 -6.96 -9.09 19.27
C ILE A 182 -7.87 -10.28 18.89
N GLU A 183 -7.75 -11.39 19.61
CA GLU A 183 -8.53 -12.61 19.39
C GLU A 183 -10.06 -12.39 19.37
N PRO A 184 -10.66 -11.50 20.19
CA PRO A 184 -12.08 -11.21 20.11
C PRO A 184 -12.55 -10.66 18.76
N LEU A 185 -11.70 -9.96 18.01
CA LEU A 185 -12.03 -9.50 16.66
C LEU A 185 -11.86 -10.63 15.65
N THR A 186 -10.72 -11.34 15.70
CA THR A 186 -10.43 -12.42 14.74
C THR A 186 -11.41 -13.59 14.82
N SER A 187 -11.97 -13.86 16.00
CA SER A 187 -13.01 -14.90 16.20
C SER A 187 -14.37 -14.55 15.57
N ARG A 188 -14.65 -13.27 15.31
CA ARG A 188 -15.92 -12.79 14.73
C ARG A 188 -15.84 -12.49 13.24
N CYS A 189 -14.67 -12.68 12.64
CA CYS A 189 -14.41 -12.43 11.23
C CYS A 189 -14.04 -13.73 10.50
N SER A 190 -14.53 -13.87 9.27
CA SER A 190 -14.03 -14.85 8.32
C SER A 190 -12.64 -14.44 7.84
N LYS A 191 -11.66 -15.33 8.00
CA LYS A 191 -10.24 -15.04 7.76
C LYS A 191 -9.87 -15.41 6.33
N PHE A 192 -9.31 -14.47 5.59
CA PHE A 192 -8.82 -14.67 4.23
C PHE A 192 -7.32 -14.36 4.18
N ARG A 193 -6.53 -15.38 3.84
CA ARG A 193 -5.08 -15.26 3.69
C ARG A 193 -4.73 -14.90 2.27
N PHE A 194 -4.09 -13.75 2.10
CA PHE A 194 -3.52 -13.30 0.85
C PHE A 194 -2.07 -13.77 0.81
N LYS A 195 -1.76 -14.65 -0.15
CA LYS A 195 -0.40 -15.13 -0.40
C LYS A 195 0.34 -14.12 -1.29
N PRO A 196 1.68 -14.01 -1.20
CA PRO A 196 2.48 -13.37 -2.23
C PRO A 196 2.08 -13.86 -3.62
N LEU A 197 2.14 -12.98 -4.62
CA LEU A 197 1.81 -13.34 -5.99
C LEU A 197 2.93 -14.19 -6.59
N ASP A 198 2.55 -15.21 -7.35
CA ASP A 198 3.52 -16.03 -8.07
C ASP A 198 4.19 -15.22 -9.19
N ASN A 199 5.44 -15.54 -9.50
CA ASN A 199 6.27 -14.76 -10.42
C ASN A 199 5.64 -14.70 -11.82
N HIS A 200 5.15 -15.83 -12.33
CA HIS A 200 4.48 -15.91 -13.63
C HIS A 200 3.29 -14.94 -13.76
N ILE A 201 2.60 -14.68 -12.66
CA ILE A 201 1.36 -13.89 -12.64
C ILE A 201 1.68 -12.41 -12.58
N GLN A 202 2.71 -12.07 -11.80
CA GLN A 202 3.28 -10.74 -11.84
C GLN A 202 3.74 -10.41 -13.26
N GLU A 203 4.46 -11.33 -13.93
CA GLU A 203 4.85 -11.17 -15.33
C GLU A 203 3.65 -10.92 -16.23
N THR A 204 2.63 -11.79 -16.18
CA THR A 204 1.42 -11.64 -16.99
C THR A 204 0.77 -10.27 -16.80
N ARG A 205 0.62 -9.83 -15.55
CA ARG A 205 0.00 -8.54 -15.23
C ARG A 205 0.86 -7.34 -15.64
N LEU A 206 2.19 -7.47 -15.57
CA LEU A 206 3.11 -6.44 -16.02
C LEU A 206 3.10 -6.32 -17.56
N LEU A 207 3.04 -7.45 -18.26
CA LEU A 207 2.91 -7.49 -19.73
C LEU A 207 1.61 -6.79 -20.18
N ASP A 208 0.47 -7.07 -19.52
CA ASP A 208 -0.79 -6.36 -19.79
C ASP A 208 -0.66 -4.83 -19.67
N ILE A 209 0.11 -4.36 -18.69
CA ILE A 209 0.33 -2.93 -18.44
C ILE A 209 1.26 -2.35 -19.52
N CYS A 210 2.32 -3.07 -19.89
CA CYS A 210 3.24 -2.69 -20.95
C CYS A 210 2.51 -2.54 -22.29
N GLU A 211 1.60 -3.46 -22.63
CA GLU A 211 0.79 -3.37 -23.85
C GLU A 211 -0.14 -2.16 -23.84
N LYS A 212 -0.83 -1.90 -22.72
CA LYS A 212 -1.76 -0.76 -22.59
C LYS A 212 -1.07 0.60 -22.64
N GLU A 213 0.18 0.68 -22.18
CA GLU A 213 1.00 1.89 -22.22
C GLU A 213 1.91 1.96 -23.47
N ASN A 214 1.85 0.96 -24.37
CA ASN A 214 2.71 0.83 -25.56
C ASN A 214 4.21 0.95 -25.26
N LEU A 215 4.68 0.26 -24.21
CA LEU A 215 6.08 0.25 -23.81
C LEU A 215 6.86 -0.82 -24.59
N LYS A 216 8.09 -0.49 -24.98
CA LYS A 216 9.06 -1.48 -25.46
C LYS A 216 9.77 -2.10 -24.26
N TYR A 217 9.73 -3.42 -24.14
CA TYR A 217 10.33 -4.14 -23.04
C TYR A 217 11.10 -5.37 -23.53
N SER A 218 12.18 -5.67 -22.82
CA SER A 218 12.91 -6.93 -22.94
C SER A 218 12.35 -7.96 -21.95
N LYS A 219 12.41 -9.25 -22.30
CA LYS A 219 12.00 -10.34 -21.37
C LYS A 219 12.84 -10.36 -20.11
N GLU A 220 14.15 -10.12 -20.26
CA GLU A 220 15.11 -10.02 -19.17
C GLU A 220 14.76 -8.88 -18.21
N GLY A 221 14.36 -7.71 -18.75
CA GLY A 221 13.87 -6.60 -17.95
C GLY A 221 12.66 -6.97 -17.10
N ILE A 222 11.63 -7.59 -17.68
CA ILE A 222 10.44 -8.00 -16.91
C ILE A 222 10.79 -9.03 -15.82
N SER A 223 11.64 -10.01 -16.14
CA SER A 223 12.11 -10.99 -15.16
C SER A 223 12.89 -10.33 -14.02
N ALA A 224 13.77 -9.38 -14.32
CA ALA A 224 14.52 -8.61 -13.32
C ALA A 224 13.59 -7.79 -12.43
N LEU A 225 12.55 -7.17 -13.02
CA LEU A 225 11.54 -6.42 -12.28
C LEU A 225 10.81 -7.29 -11.27
N VAL A 226 10.42 -8.51 -11.66
CA VAL A 226 9.73 -9.46 -10.77
C VAL A 226 10.66 -9.92 -9.65
N ARG A 227 11.94 -10.22 -9.95
CA ARG A 227 12.95 -10.56 -8.94
C ARG A 227 13.09 -9.45 -7.90
N VAL A 228 13.26 -8.21 -8.33
CA VAL A 228 13.42 -7.03 -7.47
C VAL A 228 12.15 -6.73 -6.65
N SER A 229 10.99 -7.15 -7.13
CA SER A 229 9.70 -6.86 -6.51
C SER A 229 9.33 -7.82 -5.37
N GLU A 230 10.00 -8.98 -5.25
CA GLU A 230 9.85 -9.93 -4.13
C GLU A 230 8.38 -10.30 -3.80
N GLY A 231 7.49 -10.39 -4.81
CA GLY A 231 6.08 -10.70 -4.56
C GLY A 231 5.15 -9.49 -4.43
N ASP A 232 5.67 -8.26 -4.40
CA ASP A 232 4.90 -7.03 -4.30
C ASP A 232 4.61 -6.40 -5.67
N LEU A 233 3.38 -6.56 -6.14
CA LEU A 233 2.93 -6.00 -7.42
C LEU A 233 2.87 -4.47 -7.43
N ARG A 234 2.61 -3.83 -6.27
CA ARG A 234 2.61 -2.37 -6.17
C ARG A 234 4.02 -1.83 -6.41
N LYS A 235 5.02 -2.47 -5.80
CA LYS A 235 6.45 -2.17 -6.00
C LYS A 235 6.82 -2.34 -7.48
N ALA A 236 6.46 -3.47 -8.08
CA ALA A 236 6.70 -3.76 -9.50
C ALA A 236 6.13 -2.70 -10.44
N ILE A 237 4.86 -2.34 -10.28
CA ILE A 237 4.19 -1.34 -11.14
C ILE A 237 4.82 0.05 -10.96
N THR A 238 5.22 0.39 -9.74
CA THR A 238 5.85 1.69 -9.45
C THR A 238 7.21 1.78 -10.13
N PHE A 239 8.02 0.73 -10.05
CA PHE A 239 9.31 0.65 -10.74
C PHE A 239 9.15 0.66 -12.25
N LEU A 240 8.16 -0.07 -12.80
CA LEU A 240 7.85 -0.02 -14.23
C LEU A 240 7.46 1.40 -14.68
N GLN A 241 6.65 2.09 -13.89
CA GLN A 241 6.25 3.48 -14.18
C GLN A 241 7.44 4.43 -14.15
N SER A 242 8.33 4.28 -13.17
CA SER A 242 9.57 5.06 -13.08
C SER A 242 10.49 4.76 -14.27
N ALA A 243 10.62 3.50 -14.67
CA ALA A 243 11.41 3.08 -15.83
C ALA A 243 10.87 3.66 -17.13
N ALA A 244 9.55 3.65 -17.33
CA ALA A 244 8.93 4.26 -18.49
C ALA A 244 9.14 5.78 -18.55
N ARG A 245 9.15 6.46 -17.40
CA ARG A 245 9.36 7.93 -17.34
C ARG A 245 10.80 8.33 -17.58
N LEU A 246 11.76 7.53 -17.13
CA LEU A 246 13.19 7.77 -17.35
C LEU A 246 13.61 7.36 -18.76
N SER A 247 13.03 6.28 -19.26
CA SER A 247 13.28 5.73 -20.59
C SER A 247 12.31 6.30 -21.63
N ILE A 248 12.35 7.61 -21.86
CA ILE A 248 11.45 8.32 -22.80
C ILE A 248 11.64 7.81 -24.26
N ALA A 249 12.74 7.12 -24.58
CA ALA A 249 13.02 6.62 -25.92
C ALA A 249 13.75 5.26 -26.01
N LYS A 250 14.01 4.57 -24.89
CA LYS A 250 14.76 3.29 -24.88
C LYS A 250 13.89 2.13 -24.36
N GLU A 251 14.19 0.94 -24.85
CA GLU A 251 13.60 -0.31 -24.38
C GLU A 251 13.91 -0.53 -22.88
N ILE A 252 12.95 -1.08 -22.13
CA ILE A 252 13.16 -1.43 -20.73
C ILE A 252 14.06 -2.66 -20.67
N THR A 253 15.32 -2.45 -20.30
CA THR A 253 16.33 -3.49 -20.09
C THR A 253 16.53 -3.77 -18.61
N GLU A 254 17.14 -4.90 -18.28
CA GLU A 254 17.55 -5.25 -16.92
C GLU A 254 18.38 -4.13 -16.28
N HIS A 255 19.35 -3.58 -17.01
CA HIS A 255 20.21 -2.50 -16.53
C HIS A 255 19.43 -1.27 -16.05
N THR A 256 18.42 -0.83 -16.81
CA THR A 256 17.59 0.31 -16.41
C THR A 256 16.79 0.02 -15.14
N ILE A 257 16.36 -1.23 -14.95
CA ILE A 257 15.61 -1.62 -13.75
C ILE A 257 16.55 -1.73 -12.55
N THR A 258 17.73 -2.32 -12.71
CA THR A 258 18.75 -2.36 -11.66
C THR A 258 19.27 -0.97 -11.34
N GLU A 259 19.35 -0.06 -12.32
CA GLU A 259 19.65 1.35 -12.08
C GLU A 259 18.50 2.07 -11.39
N ILE A 260 17.23 1.67 -11.51
CA ILE A 260 16.14 2.36 -10.81
C ILE A 260 15.95 1.82 -9.40
N ALA A 261 16.02 0.50 -9.29
CA ALA A 261 16.09 -0.20 -8.01
C ALA A 261 17.35 0.23 -7.24
N GLY A 262 18.45 0.43 -7.98
CA GLY A 262 19.73 0.96 -7.54
C GLY A 262 19.66 2.44 -7.24
N ASN A 263 19.25 3.33 -8.15
CA ASN A 263 19.24 4.80 -7.97
C ASN A 263 18.25 5.32 -6.92
N LEU A 264 17.24 4.55 -6.52
CA LEU A 264 16.48 4.85 -5.29
C LEU A 264 17.29 4.62 -4.01
N VAL A 265 18.45 3.99 -4.14
CA VAL A 265 19.35 3.46 -3.10
C VAL A 265 20.81 3.93 -3.31
N ASP A 266 21.24 4.33 -4.51
CA ASP A 266 22.64 4.64 -4.89
C ASP A 266 23.13 6.01 -4.39
N GLU A 267 22.28 6.83 -3.76
CA GLU A 267 22.74 7.99 -2.99
C GLU A 267 22.96 7.69 -1.49
N GLY A 268 22.78 6.43 -1.05
CA GLY A 268 23.04 6.00 0.33
C GLY A 268 22.41 4.65 0.66
N TYR A 269 23.05 3.55 0.26
CA TYR A 269 22.58 2.20 0.60
C TYR A 269 22.46 2.05 2.11
N ALA A 270 21.23 1.94 2.59
CA ALA A 270 20.99 1.48 3.96
C ALA A 270 21.63 0.09 4.08
N ALA A 271 22.43 -0.12 5.13
CA ALA A 271 23.12 -1.40 5.34
C ALA A 271 22.17 -2.60 5.38
N THR A 272 20.88 -2.37 5.68
CA THR A 272 19.82 -3.35 5.60
C THR A 272 19.62 -3.94 4.21
N GLN A 273 19.77 -3.15 3.14
CA GLN A 273 19.63 -3.62 1.77
C GLN A 273 20.81 -4.51 1.35
N ILE A 274 22.02 -4.11 1.73
CA ILE A 274 23.24 -4.90 1.50
C ILE A 274 23.12 -6.25 2.23
N LEU A 275 22.60 -6.24 3.46
CA LEU A 275 22.37 -7.44 4.25
C LEU A 275 21.37 -8.39 3.59
N SER A 276 20.27 -7.89 3.03
CA SER A 276 19.30 -8.71 2.29
C SER A 276 19.90 -9.35 1.03
N GLN A 277 20.63 -8.58 0.21
CA GLN A 277 21.28 -9.13 -1.00
C GLN A 277 22.34 -10.18 -0.66
N LEU A 278 23.11 -9.92 0.39
CA LEU A 278 24.15 -10.84 0.85
C LEU A 278 23.53 -12.14 1.37
N HIS A 279 22.35 -12.08 1.98
CA HIS A 279 21.61 -13.26 2.45
C HIS A 279 21.19 -14.16 1.28
N GLU A 280 20.59 -13.59 0.22
CA GLU A 280 20.24 -14.34 -0.99
C GLU A 280 21.48 -15.00 -1.61
N SER A 281 22.58 -14.26 -1.74
CA SER A 281 23.82 -14.79 -2.31
C SER A 281 24.42 -15.94 -1.48
N ILE A 282 24.33 -15.90 -0.15
CA ILE A 282 24.83 -16.97 0.73
C ILE A 282 23.96 -18.21 0.65
N ILE A 283 22.63 -18.06 0.53
CA ILE A 283 21.71 -19.19 0.40
C ILE A 283 21.97 -19.92 -0.92
N GLU A 284 22.14 -19.19 -2.02
CA GLU A 284 22.35 -19.74 -3.36
C GLU A 284 23.75 -20.37 -3.56
N LYS A 285 24.77 -19.94 -2.82
CA LYS A 285 26.14 -20.48 -2.92
C LYS A 285 26.30 -21.83 -2.22
N ASP A 286 27.24 -22.65 -2.71
CA ASP A 286 27.64 -23.95 -2.13
C ASP A 286 28.52 -23.80 -0.88
N PHE A 287 28.02 -23.12 0.16
CA PHE A 287 28.62 -23.19 1.50
C PHE A 287 28.13 -24.43 2.26
N GLY A 288 28.95 -24.97 3.16
CA GLY A 288 28.52 -26.04 4.05
C GLY A 288 27.44 -25.57 5.03
N ASP A 289 26.49 -26.45 5.41
CA ASP A 289 25.37 -26.10 6.29
C ASP A 289 25.80 -25.43 7.61
N LYS A 290 26.94 -25.85 8.16
CA LYS A 290 27.53 -25.28 9.38
C LYS A 290 28.00 -23.83 9.17
N GLN A 291 28.66 -23.56 8.05
CA GLN A 291 29.09 -22.21 7.67
C GLN A 291 27.87 -21.32 7.41
N LYS A 292 26.87 -21.81 6.65
CA LYS A 292 25.60 -21.10 6.40
C LYS A 292 24.88 -20.74 7.70
N SER A 293 24.78 -21.69 8.63
CA SER A 293 24.13 -21.44 9.92
C SER A 293 24.83 -20.35 10.73
N ALA A 294 26.18 -20.39 10.82
CA ALA A 294 26.95 -19.40 11.57
C ALA A 294 26.84 -17.99 10.97
N ILE A 295 26.88 -17.90 9.63
CA ILE A 295 26.71 -16.62 8.93
C ILE A 295 25.29 -16.10 9.11
N ALA A 296 24.26 -16.93 8.92
CA ALA A 296 22.85 -16.53 9.06
C ALA A 296 22.52 -16.03 10.48
N GLU A 297 23.06 -16.67 11.52
CA GLU A 297 22.92 -16.20 12.90
C GLU A 297 23.51 -14.80 13.08
N LYS A 298 24.73 -14.58 12.58
CA LYS A 298 25.37 -13.27 12.66
C LYS A 298 24.60 -12.20 11.88
N MET A 299 24.08 -12.54 10.70
CA MET A 299 23.24 -11.65 9.90
C MET A 299 21.98 -11.22 10.65
N ALA A 300 21.31 -12.14 11.35
CA ALA A 300 20.12 -11.81 12.14
C ALA A 300 20.43 -10.83 13.27
N VAL A 301 21.55 -11.01 13.98
CA VAL A 301 22.01 -10.09 15.04
C VAL A 301 22.29 -8.70 14.47
N VAL A 302 23.03 -8.64 13.37
CA VAL A 302 23.41 -7.40 12.69
C VAL A 302 22.17 -6.66 12.18
N SER A 303 21.21 -7.37 11.58
CA SER A 303 19.93 -6.82 11.12
C SER A 303 19.13 -6.22 12.27
N LYS A 304 19.04 -6.93 13.41
CA LYS A 304 18.38 -6.41 14.61
C LYS A 304 19.08 -5.15 15.14
N CYS A 305 20.41 -5.16 15.24
CA CYS A 305 21.16 -4.00 15.72
C CYS A 305 20.97 -2.78 14.82
N MET A 306 20.92 -2.95 13.50
CA MET A 306 20.60 -1.87 12.57
C MET A 306 19.19 -1.31 12.80
N LEU A 307 18.19 -2.18 13.02
CA LEU A 307 16.82 -1.75 13.33
C LEU A 307 16.72 -0.99 14.68
N ASP A 308 17.55 -1.38 15.65
CA ASP A 308 17.65 -0.70 16.94
C ASP A 308 18.43 0.65 16.86
N GLY A 309 18.94 1.02 15.67
CA GLY A 309 19.64 2.28 15.42
C GLY A 309 21.14 2.25 15.68
N ALA A 310 21.77 1.07 15.66
CA ALA A 310 23.23 0.95 15.75
C ALA A 310 23.93 1.44 14.48
N ASP A 311 25.21 1.79 14.61
CA ASP A 311 26.04 2.26 13.49
C ASP A 311 26.16 1.21 12.38
N GLU A 312 25.62 1.55 11.22
CA GLU A 312 25.51 0.66 10.06
C GLU A 312 26.88 0.15 9.57
N PHE A 313 27.90 1.00 9.59
CA PHE A 313 29.23 0.67 9.10
C PHE A 313 29.93 -0.35 10.00
N LEU A 314 29.89 -0.15 11.33
CA LEU A 314 30.46 -1.09 12.29
C LEU A 314 29.75 -2.46 12.26
N GLN A 315 28.43 -2.45 12.11
CA GLN A 315 27.64 -3.68 12.04
C GLN A 315 27.95 -4.48 10.76
N MET A 316 28.08 -3.81 9.61
CA MET A 316 28.50 -4.47 8.36
C MET A 316 29.94 -4.98 8.42
N LEU A 317 30.87 -4.22 9.01
CA LEU A 317 32.25 -4.67 9.19
C LEU A 317 32.31 -5.94 10.07
N SER A 318 31.50 -5.98 11.13
CA SER A 318 31.38 -7.16 11.99
C SER A 318 30.84 -8.38 11.24
N LEU A 319 29.87 -8.18 10.35
CA LEU A 319 29.32 -9.24 9.50
C LEU A 319 30.36 -9.77 8.51
N CYS A 320 31.05 -8.89 7.79
CA CYS A 320 32.09 -9.25 6.83
C CYS A 320 33.23 -10.05 7.49
N SER A 321 33.61 -9.69 8.72
CA SER A 321 34.63 -10.43 9.49
C SER A 321 34.22 -11.89 9.75
N VAL A 322 32.97 -12.13 10.15
CA VAL A 322 32.48 -13.50 10.38
C VAL A 322 32.39 -14.28 9.07
N ILE A 323 31.95 -13.66 7.99
CA ILE A 323 31.90 -14.29 6.66
C ILE A 323 33.31 -14.70 6.22
N MET A 324 34.31 -13.82 6.38
CA MET A 324 35.70 -14.12 6.05
C MET A 324 36.26 -15.26 6.91
N GLN A 325 35.93 -15.31 8.21
CA GLN A 325 36.35 -16.39 9.08
C GLN A 325 35.75 -17.74 8.67
N GLN A 326 34.47 -17.76 8.28
CA GLN A 326 33.81 -18.98 7.84
C GLN A 326 34.25 -19.42 6.44
N SER A 327 34.62 -18.49 5.55
CA SER A 327 35.16 -18.79 4.21
C SER A 327 36.64 -19.18 4.22
N SER A 328 37.38 -18.86 5.30
CA SER A 328 38.80 -19.22 5.45
C SER A 328 39.00 -20.54 6.21
N GLN A 329 37.91 -21.20 6.60
CA GLN A 329 37.91 -22.47 7.35
C GLN A 329 37.72 -23.71 6.45
N ASP A 330 37.91 -23.56 5.14
CA ASP A 330 37.99 -24.67 4.19
C ASP A 330 39.30 -25.47 4.32
#